data_AF-A0A839YP43-F1
#
_entry.id   AF-A0A839YP43-F1
#
_cell.length_a   1.000
_cell.length_b   1.000
_cell.length_c   1.000
_cell.angle_alpha   90.00
_cell.angle_beta   90.00
_cell.angle_gamma   90.00
#
_symmetry.space_group_name_H-M   'P 1'
#
loop_
_entity.id
_entity.type
_entity.pdbx_description
1 polymer ?
#
loop_
_entity_poly.entity_id
_entity_poly.type
_entity_poly.pdbx_seq_one_letter_code
_entity_poly.pdbx_strand_id
1 'polypeptide(L)'
;MMMAARRRFARVVAAEGTALTLDAAEPVAGAYAGGVLRWFDGGNAGLISGVAGSAGTGVTLEEAPPHAVAADALVELVEGCDKRLATCAARFDNSVNFRGEPYVPGNDLLTRYPGA
;
A
#
# COMPACT_ATOMS: atom_id res chain seq x y z
N MET A 1 -11.47 20.08 2.32
CA MET A 1 -12.19 19.52 1.15
C MET A 1 -11.33 18.38 0.61
N MET A 2 -11.76 17.13 0.78
CA MET A 2 -10.95 15.91 0.64
C MET A 2 -10.64 15.61 -0.84
N MET A 3 -9.41 15.83 -1.30
CA MET A 3 -9.02 15.47 -2.68
C MET A 3 -8.49 14.04 -2.72
N ALA A 4 -9.15 13.21 -3.52
CA ALA A 4 -8.95 11.77 -3.60
C ALA A 4 -7.55 11.42 -4.14
N ALA A 5 -6.89 10.46 -3.49
CA ALA A 5 -5.66 9.86 -4.01
C ALA A 5 -5.89 9.38 -5.46
N ARG A 6 -4.92 9.66 -6.34
CA ARG A 6 -5.01 9.26 -7.75
C ARG A 6 -4.85 7.74 -7.83
N ARG A 7 -5.85 7.12 -8.44
CA ARG A 7 -5.94 5.67 -8.63
C ARG A 7 -5.66 5.35 -10.09
N ARG A 8 -4.85 4.33 -10.34
CA ARG A 8 -4.58 3.81 -11.68
C ARG A 8 -4.72 2.31 -11.67
N PHE A 9 -5.36 1.78 -12.71
CA PHE A 9 -5.40 0.35 -12.95
C PHE A 9 -4.25 -0.04 -13.88
N ALA A 10 -3.64 -1.17 -13.59
CA ALA A 10 -2.59 -1.77 -14.39
C ALA A 10 -2.71 -3.30 -14.32
N ARG A 11 -2.03 -3.99 -15.23
CA ARG A 11 -1.92 -5.44 -15.24
C ARG A 11 -0.49 -5.86 -14.92
N VAL A 12 -0.35 -6.95 -14.17
CA VAL A 12 0.96 -7.52 -13.83
C VAL A 12 1.46 -8.35 -15.01
N VAL A 13 2.58 -7.93 -15.61
CA VAL A 13 3.27 -8.66 -16.68
C VAL A 13 4.15 -9.76 -16.10
N ALA A 14 4.86 -9.46 -15.01
CA ALA A 14 5.73 -10.41 -14.32
C ALA A 14 5.79 -10.10 -12.82
N ALA A 15 6.02 -11.13 -12.01
CA ALA A 15 6.16 -11.02 -10.57
C ALA A 15 7.24 -11.99 -10.07
N GLU A 16 8.20 -11.45 -9.31
CA GLU A 16 9.27 -12.23 -8.68
C GLU A 16 9.48 -11.72 -7.25
N GLY A 17 9.04 -12.51 -6.26
CA GLY A 17 9.08 -12.10 -4.85
C GLY A 17 8.30 -10.80 -4.62
N THR A 18 9.02 -9.72 -4.28
CA THR A 18 8.45 -8.38 -4.08
C THR A 18 8.50 -7.49 -5.32
N ALA A 19 9.20 -7.91 -6.38
CA ALA A 19 9.33 -7.13 -7.60
C ALA A 19 8.20 -7.48 -8.58
N LEU A 20 7.44 -6.46 -8.99
CA LEU A 20 6.40 -6.55 -10.00
C LEU A 20 6.80 -5.73 -11.23
N THR A 21 6.46 -6.24 -12.40
CA THR A 21 6.48 -5.49 -13.66
C THR A 21 5.05 -5.30 -14.14
N LEU A 22 4.67 -4.06 -14.44
CA LEU A 22 3.35 -3.69 -14.90
C LEU A 22 3.32 -3.43 -16.41
N ASP A 23 2.13 -3.46 -16.99
CA ASP A 23 1.86 -3.12 -18.39
C ASP A 23 1.93 -1.62 -18.69
N ALA A 24 1.87 -0.79 -17.65
CA ALA A 24 1.92 0.66 -17.73
C ALA A 24 3.02 1.24 -16.85
N ALA A 25 3.73 2.23 -17.39
CA ALA A 25 4.70 3.00 -16.62
C ALA A 25 4.01 3.95 -15.64
N GLU A 26 4.68 4.24 -14.53
CA GLU A 26 4.28 5.28 -13.59
C GLU A 26 4.15 6.66 -14.28
N PRO A 27 3.19 7.48 -13.84
CA PRO A 27 2.95 8.79 -14.45
C PRO A 27 4.10 9.79 -14.23
N VAL A 28 4.81 9.65 -13.11
CA VAL A 28 6.01 10.41 -12.74
C VAL A 28 6.94 9.49 -11.98
N ALA A 29 8.25 9.75 -12.02
CA ALA A 29 9.22 8.93 -11.31
C ALA A 29 8.89 8.83 -9.81
N GLY A 30 8.81 7.60 -9.29
CA GLY A 30 8.49 7.30 -7.90
C GLY A 30 7.03 7.58 -7.49
N ALA A 31 6.07 7.63 -8.43
CA ALA A 31 4.69 8.02 -8.13
C ALA A 31 3.99 7.12 -7.11
N TYR A 32 4.38 5.84 -7.06
CA TYR A 32 3.72 4.85 -6.21
C TYR A 32 4.51 4.56 -4.92
N ALA A 33 5.69 5.15 -4.74
CA ALA A 33 6.48 4.96 -3.52
C ALA A 33 5.72 5.44 -2.27
N GLY A 34 5.60 4.59 -1.26
CA GLY A 34 4.79 4.84 -0.06
C GLY A 34 3.28 4.80 -0.30
N GLY A 35 2.86 4.32 -1.47
CA GLY A 35 1.48 4.07 -1.85
C GLY A 35 1.04 2.65 -1.53
N VAL A 36 -0.09 2.26 -2.10
CA VAL A 36 -0.64 0.90 -1.96
C VAL A 36 -1.08 0.34 -3.29
N LEU A 37 -1.01 -0.99 -3.39
CA LEU A 37 -1.49 -1.79 -4.52
C LEU A 37 -2.60 -2.72 -4.02
N ARG A 38 -3.76 -2.70 -4.68
CA ARG A 38 -4.87 -3.62 -4.39
C ARG A 38 -5.04 -4.64 -5.51
N TRP A 39 -5.17 -5.90 -5.14
CA TRP A 39 -5.33 -7.03 -6.05
C TRP A 39 -6.80 -7.30 -6.36
N PHE A 40 -7.14 -7.55 -7.63
CA PHE A 40 -8.52 -7.84 -8.05
C PHE A 40 -8.74 -9.28 -8.53
N ASP A 41 -7.66 -10.04 -8.72
CA ASP A 41 -7.74 -11.37 -9.31
C ASP A 41 -6.73 -12.33 -8.67
N GLY A 42 -6.91 -13.63 -8.94
CA GLY A 42 -6.08 -14.71 -8.43
C GLY A 42 -6.20 -14.93 -6.92
N GLY A 43 -5.25 -15.70 -6.38
CA GLY A 43 -5.22 -16.02 -4.94
C GLY A 43 -5.03 -14.82 -4.02
N ASN A 44 -4.55 -13.69 -4.56
CA ASN A 44 -4.36 -12.45 -3.80
C ASN A 44 -5.58 -11.51 -3.88
N ALA A 45 -6.66 -11.86 -4.58
CA ALA A 45 -7.81 -10.99 -4.77
C ALA A 45 -8.35 -10.44 -3.43
N GLY A 46 -8.56 -9.12 -3.37
CA GLY A 46 -9.02 -8.43 -2.16
C GLY A 46 -7.91 -8.05 -1.18
N LEU A 47 -6.68 -8.54 -1.36
CA LEU A 47 -5.54 -8.12 -0.55
C LEU A 47 -5.02 -6.74 -0.97
N ILE A 48 -4.31 -6.10 -0.05
CA ILE A 48 -3.62 -4.82 -0.24
C ILE A 48 -2.15 -5.03 0.11
N SER A 49 -1.26 -4.55 -0.74
CA SER A 49 0.19 -4.59 -0.56
C SER A 49 0.75 -3.17 -0.53
N GLY A 50 1.62 -2.86 0.44
CA GLY A 50 2.36 -1.61 0.48
C GLY A 50 3.39 -1.55 -0.65
N VAL A 51 3.60 -0.36 -1.22
CA VAL A 51 4.58 -0.15 -2.29
C VAL A 51 5.80 0.56 -1.72
N ALA A 52 6.93 -0.15 -1.65
CA ALA A 52 8.21 0.39 -1.21
C ALA A 52 8.80 1.39 -2.22
N GLY A 53 8.57 1.17 -3.51
CA GLY A 53 9.07 2.05 -4.56
C GLY A 53 8.52 1.71 -5.95
N SER A 54 8.69 2.64 -6.89
CA SER A 54 8.37 2.43 -8.30
C SER A 54 9.39 3.11 -9.21
N ALA A 55 9.64 2.50 -10.36
CA ALA A 55 10.54 3.02 -11.40
C ALA A 55 10.06 2.55 -12.78
N GLY A 56 9.53 3.47 -13.58
CA GLY A 56 8.98 3.13 -14.90
C GLY A 56 7.82 2.15 -14.76
N THR A 57 7.94 0.95 -15.35
CA THR A 57 6.96 -0.13 -15.21
C THR A 57 7.20 -1.03 -13.98
N GLY A 58 8.32 -0.87 -13.29
CA GLY A 58 8.68 -1.65 -12.12
C GLY A 58 8.03 -1.12 -10.85
N VAL A 59 7.47 -2.01 -10.04
CA VAL A 59 6.93 -1.71 -8.71
C VAL A 59 7.51 -2.70 -7.71
N THR A 60 8.05 -2.18 -6.62
CA THR A 60 8.59 -2.98 -5.53
C THR A 60 7.62 -2.92 -4.35
N LEU A 61 7.15 -4.08 -3.91
CA LEU A 61 6.30 -4.20 -2.72
C LEU A 61 7.15 -4.20 -1.44
N GLU A 62 6.53 -3.77 -0.34
CA GLU A 62 7.14 -3.85 1.00
C GLU A 62 7.30 -5.31 1.46
N GLU A 63 6.33 -6.15 1.13
CA GLU A 63 6.29 -7.57 1.48
C GLU A 63 5.85 -8.41 0.27
N ALA A 64 6.32 -9.67 0.23
CA ALA A 64 5.94 -10.59 -0.84
C ALA A 64 4.46 -10.99 -0.67
N PRO A 65 3.68 -11.06 -1.77
CA PRO A 65 2.30 -11.50 -1.69
C PRO A 65 2.22 -12.96 -1.21
N PRO A 66 1.21 -13.32 -0.38
CA PRO A 66 1.11 -14.64 0.23
C PRO A 66 0.81 -15.75 -0.78
N HIS A 67 0.24 -15.41 -1.92
CA HIS A 67 -0.05 -16.34 -3.01
C HIS A 67 0.70 -15.96 -4.28
N ALA A 68 0.93 -16.96 -5.14
CA ALA A 68 1.52 -16.74 -6.46
C ALA A 68 0.70 -15.72 -7.26
N VAL A 69 1.40 -14.77 -7.87
CA VAL A 69 0.79 -13.75 -8.73
C VAL A 69 0.67 -14.31 -10.13
N ALA A 70 -0.55 -14.35 -10.66
CA ALA A 70 -0.76 -14.71 -12.05
C ALA A 70 -0.28 -13.59 -12.98
N ALA A 71 0.29 -13.96 -14.13
CA ALA A 71 0.45 -13.01 -15.21
C ALA A 71 -0.92 -12.48 -15.64
N ASP A 72 -0.95 -11.22 -16.09
CA ASP A 72 -2.13 -10.46 -16.46
C ASP A 72 -3.08 -10.08 -15.30
N ALA A 73 -2.70 -10.35 -14.04
CA ALA A 73 -3.51 -10.00 -12.87
C ALA A 73 -3.81 -8.50 -12.80
N LEU A 74 -5.09 -8.16 -12.61
CA LEU A 74 -5.54 -6.78 -12.48
C LEU A 74 -5.21 -6.23 -11.09
N VAL A 75 -4.59 -5.05 -11.07
CA VAL A 75 -4.24 -4.33 -9.85
C VAL A 75 -4.66 -2.87 -9.91
N GLU A 76 -5.02 -2.29 -8.77
CA GLU A 76 -5.22 -0.85 -8.59
C GLU A 76 -4.06 -0.29 -7.78
N LEU A 77 -3.33 0.66 -8.35
CA LEU A 77 -2.28 1.42 -7.68
C LEU A 77 -2.84 2.75 -7.19
N VAL A 78 -2.46 3.10 -5.97
CA VAL A 78 -2.75 4.38 -5.36
C VAL A 78 -1.43 5.10 -5.14
N GLU A 79 -1.32 6.32 -5.67
CA GLU A 79 -0.13 7.16 -5.47
C GLU A 79 0.13 7.39 -3.98
N GLY A 80 1.40 7.28 -3.57
CA GLY A 80 1.84 7.48 -2.19
C GLY A 80 2.16 8.95 -1.88
N CYS A 81 2.00 9.36 -0.62
CA CYS A 81 2.67 10.57 -0.12
C CYS A 81 3.89 10.10 0.70
N ASP A 82 5.06 10.69 0.43
CA ASP A 82 6.37 10.39 1.04
C ASP A 82 6.47 10.75 2.54
N LYS A 83 5.32 11.01 3.20
CA LYS A 83 5.16 11.40 4.61
C LYS A 83 6.12 12.51 5.08
N ARG A 84 6.76 13.23 4.16
CA ARG A 84 7.53 14.46 4.40
C ARG A 84 6.54 15.62 4.37
N LEU A 85 6.47 16.34 5.50
CA LEU A 85 5.51 17.43 5.73
C LEU A 85 5.51 18.49 4.62
N ALA A 86 6.66 18.72 3.94
CA ALA A 86 6.81 19.70 2.88
C ALA A 86 6.11 19.31 1.55
N THR A 87 6.16 18.04 1.15
CA THR A 87 5.52 17.52 -0.07
C THR A 87 4.05 17.20 0.16
N CYS A 88 3.69 16.75 1.38
CA CYS A 88 2.29 16.56 1.78
C CYS A 88 1.54 17.90 1.96
N ALA A 89 2.19 19.00 2.38
CA ALA A 89 1.56 20.33 2.46
C ALA A 89 1.40 21.02 1.09
N ALA A 90 2.37 20.87 0.18
CA ALA A 90 2.25 21.43 -1.17
C ALA A 90 1.35 20.62 -2.11
N ARG A 91 1.13 19.31 -1.84
CA ARG A 91 0.31 18.43 -2.69
C ARG A 91 -0.98 17.89 -2.09
N PHE A 92 -1.14 17.81 -0.76
CA PHE A 92 -2.17 16.95 -0.16
C PHE A 92 -2.96 17.49 1.05
N ASP A 93 -2.74 18.72 1.51
CA ASP A 93 -3.53 19.46 2.54
C ASP A 93 -4.47 18.59 3.43
N ASN A 94 -3.89 17.63 4.16
CA ASN A 94 -4.63 16.70 5.03
C ASN A 94 -3.86 16.45 6.32
N SER A 95 -3.76 17.50 7.11
CA SER A 95 -3.26 17.45 8.49
C SER A 95 -4.25 16.81 9.48
N VAL A 96 -5.47 16.46 9.05
CA VAL A 96 -6.58 16.02 9.95
C VAL A 96 -6.71 14.49 10.06
N ASN A 97 -6.10 13.70 9.17
CA ASN A 97 -6.17 12.22 9.21
C ASN A 97 -4.87 11.53 9.67
N PHE A 98 -4.02 12.23 10.42
CA PHE A 98 -2.85 11.61 11.04
C PHE A 98 -3.30 10.69 12.19
N ARG A 99 -3.52 9.40 11.91
CA ARG A 99 -3.66 8.34 12.91
C ARG A 99 -2.30 7.82 13.35
N GLY A 100 -1.41 8.72 13.76
CA GLY A 100 -0.33 8.34 14.66
C GLY A 100 -0.99 7.97 15.98
N GLU A 101 -1.05 6.70 16.31
CA GLU A 101 -1.49 6.17 17.59
C GLU A 101 -0.68 6.79 18.74
N PRO A 102 -1.23 7.68 19.59
CA PRO A 102 -0.47 8.19 20.72
C PRO A 102 -0.68 7.37 21.99
N TYR A 103 -1.54 6.34 21.99
CA TYR A 103 -1.80 5.57 23.21
C TYR A 103 -2.54 4.25 22.93
N VAL A 104 -1.84 3.13 23.00
CA VAL A 104 -2.46 1.86 23.41
C VAL A 104 -2.05 1.66 24.87
N PRO A 105 -2.94 1.90 25.85
CA PRO A 105 -2.69 1.42 27.20
C PRO A 105 -2.65 -0.11 27.16
N GLY A 106 -1.59 -0.69 27.72
CA GLY A 106 -1.41 -2.14 27.78
C GLY A 106 -2.65 -2.82 28.32
N ASN A 107 -3.15 -3.81 27.58
CA ASN A 107 -4.29 -4.62 27.98
C ASN A 107 -3.86 -5.58 29.10
N ASP A 108 -3.88 -5.06 30.32
CA ASP A 108 -3.93 -5.83 31.56
C ASP A 108 -5.27 -6.59 31.63
N LEU A 109 -5.24 -7.73 32.31
CA LEU A 109 -6.36 -8.56 32.77
C LEU A 109 -6.88 -9.64 31.81
N LEU A 110 -6.31 -10.85 31.97
CA LEU A 110 -6.97 -12.17 32.05
C LEU A 110 -5.85 -13.15 32.46
N THR A 111 -5.73 -13.68 33.68
CA THR A 111 -6.68 -14.57 34.36
C THR A 111 -6.15 -14.86 35.77
N ARG A 112 -6.90 -14.56 36.85
CA ARG A 112 -6.76 -15.25 38.14
C ARG A 112 -8.16 -15.63 38.62
N TYR A 113 -8.47 -16.92 38.56
CA TYR A 113 -9.55 -17.55 39.31
C TYR A 113 -8.92 -18.19 40.55
N PRO A 114 -9.27 -17.77 41.78
CA PRO A 114 -9.16 -18.61 42.96
C PRO A 114 -10.55 -19.02 43.43
N GLY A 115 -10.71 -20.32 43.69
CA GLY A 115 -11.92 -20.87 44.29
C GLY A 115 -12.17 -20.40 45.71
N ALA A 116 -13.45 -20.39 46.07
CA ALA A 116 -14.00 -20.56 47.40
C ALA A 116 -15.41 -21.14 47.25
#